data_AF-F0S7R5-F1
#
_entry.id   AF-F0S7R5-F1
#
_cell.length_a   1.000
_cell.length_b   1.000
_cell.length_c   1.000
_cell.angle_alpha   90.00
_cell.angle_beta   90.00
_cell.angle_gamma   90.00
#
_symmetry.space_group_name_H-M   'P 1'
#
loop_
_entity.id
_entity.type
_entity.pdbx_description
1 polymer ?
#
loop_
_entity_poly.entity_id
_entity_poly.type
_entity_poly.pdbx_seq_one_letter_code
_entity_poly.pdbx_strand_id
1 'polypeptide(L)'
;MEELLEKIKEYIETRFKLAKLVLIEKGTSIFADIITTLIVVFFLIVAFLFISIGLGFYISELIGNTYGGFLIVGLFYFLIALIVFLTKDKYIEKSIVNGIIKKIFKREDVE
;
A
#
# COMPACT_ATOMS: atom_id res chain seq x y z
N MET A 1 -24.25 -45.14 18.72
CA MET A 1 -24.67 -43.76 18.35
C MET A 1 -23.83 -42.72 19.09
N GLU A 2 -23.54 -42.91 20.38
CA GLU A 2 -22.72 -41.98 21.18
C GLU A 2 -21.23 -41.93 20.76
N GLU A 3 -20.59 -43.07 20.48
CA GLU A 3 -19.17 -43.11 20.08
C GLU A 3 -18.86 -42.36 18.76
N LEU A 4 -19.81 -42.31 17.83
CA LEU A 4 -19.66 -41.57 16.58
C LEU A 4 -19.74 -40.06 16.81
N LEU A 5 -20.61 -39.63 17.72
CA LEU A 5 -20.73 -38.22 18.10
C LEU A 5 -19.47 -37.75 18.83
N GLU A 6 -18.85 -38.61 19.64
CA GLU A 6 -17.64 -38.32 20.40
C GLU A 6 -16.42 -38.16 19.49
N LYS A 7 -16.25 -39.08 18.51
CA LYS A 7 -15.21 -38.94 17.47
C LYS A 7 -15.39 -37.71 16.58
N ILE A 8 -16.63 -37.35 16.24
CA ILE A 8 -16.92 -36.14 15.45
C ILE A 8 -16.57 -34.88 16.26
N LYS A 9 -16.86 -34.88 17.56
CA LYS A 9 -16.51 -33.78 18.49
C LYS A 9 -15.00 -33.56 18.55
N GLU A 10 -14.24 -34.63 18.71
CA GLU A 10 -12.77 -34.60 18.81
C GLU A 10 -12.12 -34.14 17.49
N TYR A 11 -12.70 -34.53 16.35
CA TYR A 11 -12.27 -34.08 15.03
C TYR A 11 -12.55 -32.58 14.81
N ILE A 12 -13.71 -32.10 15.24
CA ILE A 12 -14.09 -30.69 15.16
C ILE A 12 -13.21 -29.85 16.09
N GLU A 13 -12.97 -30.31 17.32
CA GLU A 13 -12.10 -29.61 18.29
C GLU A 13 -10.67 -29.45 17.76
N THR A 14 -10.12 -30.50 17.16
CA THR A 14 -8.75 -30.47 16.60
C THR A 14 -8.67 -29.50 15.41
N ARG A 15 -9.67 -29.51 14.52
CA ARG A 15 -9.78 -28.56 13.40
C ARG A 15 -9.93 -27.12 13.90
N PHE A 16 -10.72 -26.90 14.96
CA PHE A 16 -10.91 -25.58 15.57
C PHE A 16 -9.63 -25.05 16.22
N LYS A 17 -8.86 -25.94 16.88
CA LYS A 17 -7.57 -25.61 17.51
C LYS A 17 -6.54 -25.23 16.46
N LEU A 18 -6.47 -25.96 15.36
CA LEU A 18 -5.60 -25.64 14.22
C LEU A 18 -6.02 -24.33 13.53
N ALA A 19 -7.31 -24.13 13.29
CA ALA A 19 -7.83 -22.89 12.72
C ALA A 19 -7.50 -21.67 13.61
N LYS A 20 -7.69 -21.79 14.93
CA LYS A 20 -7.34 -20.74 15.90
C LYS A 20 -5.85 -20.43 15.88
N LEU A 21 -4.99 -21.45 15.83
CA LEU A 21 -3.54 -21.25 15.79
C LEU A 21 -3.09 -20.53 14.51
N VAL A 22 -3.59 -20.99 13.36
CA VAL A 22 -3.28 -20.39 12.04
C VAL A 22 -3.82 -18.97 11.92
N LEU A 23 -5.01 -18.70 12.48
CA LEU A 23 -5.59 -17.35 12.51
C LEU A 23 -4.75 -16.39 13.36
N ILE A 24 -4.24 -16.85 14.50
CA ILE A 24 -3.37 -16.03 15.37
C ILE A 24 -2.02 -15.79 14.70
N GLU A 25 -1.36 -16.83 14.14
CA GLU A 25 -0.08 -16.67 13.44
C GLU A 25 -0.20 -15.79 12.20
N LYS A 26 -1.14 -16.09 11.29
CA LYS A 26 -1.35 -15.28 10.08
C LYS A 26 -1.83 -13.88 10.41
N GLY A 27 -2.73 -13.73 11.37
CA GLY A 27 -3.19 -12.42 11.81
C GLY A 27 -2.01 -11.59 12.31
N THR A 28 -1.23 -12.13 13.24
CA THR A 28 -0.07 -11.44 13.81
C THR A 28 0.97 -11.06 12.74
N SER A 29 1.27 -11.97 11.81
CA SER A 29 2.20 -11.68 10.70
C SER A 29 1.69 -10.59 9.77
N ILE A 30 0.39 -10.61 9.40
CA ILE A 30 -0.21 -9.59 8.54
C ILE A 30 -0.25 -8.23 9.25
N PHE A 31 -0.60 -8.20 10.54
CA PHE A 31 -0.60 -6.97 11.33
C PHE A 31 0.80 -6.37 11.44
N ALA A 32 1.82 -7.21 11.70
CA ALA A 32 3.20 -6.76 11.74
C ALA A 32 3.63 -6.17 10.39
N ASP A 33 3.36 -6.86 9.27
CA ASP A 33 3.69 -6.37 7.93
C ASP A 33 3.00 -5.04 7.59
N ILE A 34 1.71 -4.89 7.94
CA ILE A 34 0.97 -3.65 7.72
C ILE A 34 1.58 -2.51 8.52
N ILE A 35 1.87 -2.73 9.80
CA ILE A 35 2.45 -1.70 10.67
C ILE A 35 3.84 -1.31 10.16
N THR A 36 4.70 -2.27 9.86
CA THR A 36 6.04 -2.00 9.32
C THR A 36 5.97 -1.27 7.98
N THR A 37 5.08 -1.69 7.08
CA THR A 37 4.87 -1.01 5.78
C THR A 37 4.38 0.42 5.98
N LEU A 38 3.41 0.65 6.87
CA LEU A 38 2.89 1.98 7.16
C LEU A 38 3.98 2.91 7.71
N ILE A 39 4.83 2.40 8.62
CA ILE A 39 5.95 3.17 9.16
C ILE A 39 6.91 3.57 8.06
N VAL A 40 7.31 2.62 7.19
CA VAL A 40 8.22 2.90 6.07
C VAL A 40 7.62 3.93 5.12
N VAL A 41 6.37 3.76 4.71
CA VAL A 41 5.68 4.70 3.81
C VAL A 41 5.55 6.08 4.46
N PHE A 42 5.24 6.14 5.75
CA PHE A 42 5.15 7.39 6.48
C PHE A 42 6.48 8.15 6.47
N PHE A 43 7.58 7.48 6.82
CA PHE A 43 8.92 8.10 6.77
C PHE A 43 9.32 8.53 5.36
N LEU A 44 8.94 7.75 4.33
CA LEU A 44 9.20 8.10 2.94
C LEU A 44 8.45 9.38 2.54
N ILE A 45 7.17 9.51 2.91
CA ILE A 45 6.37 10.72 2.66
C ILE A 45 6.98 11.92 3.37
N VAL A 46 7.37 11.77 4.63
CA VAL A 46 8.00 12.84 5.42
C VAL A 46 9.32 13.26 4.77
N ALA A 47 10.20 12.32 4.43
CA ALA A 47 11.47 12.62 3.76
C ALA A 47 11.25 13.33 2.42
N PHE A 48 10.29 12.85 1.63
CA PHE A 48 9.93 13.47 0.35
C PHE A 48 9.43 14.91 0.53
N LEU A 49 8.63 15.17 1.57
CA LEU A 49 8.13 16.50 1.90
C LEU A 49 9.28 17.45 2.27
N PHE A 50 10.24 17.00 3.08
CA PHE A 50 11.43 17.79 3.40
C PHE A 50 12.28 18.09 2.17
N ILE A 51 12.49 17.12 1.28
CA ILE A 51 13.20 17.35 0.01
C ILE A 51 12.47 18.39 -0.84
N SER A 52 11.15 18.28 -0.94
CA SER A 52 10.31 19.21 -1.69
C SER A 52 10.40 20.64 -1.17
N ILE A 53 10.34 20.81 0.16
CA ILE A 53 10.53 22.11 0.82
C ILE A 53 11.95 22.64 0.59
N GLY A 54 12.97 21.79 0.74
CA GLY A 54 14.37 22.16 0.51
C GLY A 54 14.62 22.64 -0.93
N LEU A 55 14.06 21.94 -1.92
CA LEU A 55 14.09 22.37 -3.33
C LEU A 55 13.36 23.70 -3.54
N GLY A 56 12.22 23.89 -2.87
CA GLY A 56 11.48 25.15 -2.87
C GLY A 56 12.32 26.33 -2.37
N PHE A 57 13.01 26.16 -1.24
CA PHE A 57 13.92 27.18 -0.72
C PHE A 57 15.16 27.38 -1.60
N TYR A 58 15.76 26.32 -2.11
CA TYR A 58 16.92 26.42 -3.00
C TYR A 58 16.62 27.22 -4.27
N ILE A 59 15.49 26.93 -4.92
CA ILE A 59 15.04 27.66 -6.11
C ILE A 59 14.65 29.10 -5.74
N SER A 60 14.06 29.29 -4.56
CA SER A 60 13.71 30.63 -4.04
C SER A 60 14.94 31.51 -3.82
N GLU A 61 16.01 30.95 -3.27
CA GLU A 61 17.26 31.64 -3.01
C GLU A 61 17.98 32.02 -4.32
N LEU A 62 17.97 31.12 -5.31
CA LEU A 62 18.51 31.40 -6.65
C LEU A 62 17.82 32.56 -7.37
N ILE A 63 16.52 32.73 -7.15
CA ILE A 63 15.70 33.79 -7.75
C ILE A 63 15.77 35.08 -6.91
N GLY A 64 16.26 34.99 -5.67
CA GLY A 64 16.28 36.10 -4.71
C GLY A 64 14.90 36.51 -4.22
N ASN A 65 13.87 35.70 -4.48
CA ASN A 65 12.50 35.96 -4.07
C ASN A 65 11.79 34.66 -3.67
N THR A 66 11.42 34.56 -2.39
CA THR A 66 10.71 33.42 -1.79
C THR A 66 9.40 33.10 -2.48
N TYR A 67 8.66 34.13 -2.95
CA TYR A 67 7.41 33.90 -3.67
C TYR A 67 7.66 33.28 -5.04
N GLY A 68 8.73 33.69 -5.74
CA GLY A 68 9.06 33.21 -7.07
C GLY A 68 9.44 31.73 -7.09
N GLY A 69 10.27 31.29 -6.13
CA GLY A 69 10.72 29.90 -6.09
C GLY A 69 9.61 28.91 -5.72
N PHE A 70 8.76 29.24 -4.74
CA PHE A 70 7.60 28.41 -4.41
C PHE A 70 6.57 28.37 -5.55
N LEU A 71 6.39 29.45 -6.31
CA LEU A 71 5.47 29.49 -7.45
C LEU A 71 5.94 28.58 -8.59
N ILE A 72 7.25 28.54 -8.87
CA ILE A 72 7.84 27.63 -9.86
C ILE A 72 7.72 26.16 -9.42
N VAL A 73 8.01 25.86 -8.16
CA VAL A 73 7.83 24.50 -7.62
C VAL A 73 6.36 24.08 -7.65
N GLY A 74 5.45 24.99 -7.31
CA GLY A 74 4.01 24.77 -7.42
C GLY A 74 3.56 24.51 -8.87
N LEU A 75 4.05 25.28 -9.83
CA LEU A 75 3.80 25.06 -11.26
C LEU A 75 4.37 23.71 -11.74
N PHE A 76 5.55 23.32 -11.27
CA PHE A 76 6.14 22.03 -11.57
C PHE A 76 5.28 20.86 -11.06
N TYR A 77 4.82 20.93 -9.80
CA TYR A 77 3.90 19.93 -9.25
C TYR A 77 2.55 19.94 -9.97
N PHE A 78 2.05 21.11 -10.36
CA PHE A 78 0.81 21.23 -11.14
C PHE A 78 0.94 20.60 -12.53
N LEU A 79 2.07 20.81 -13.21
CA LEU A 79 2.39 20.17 -14.49
C LEU A 79 2.44 18.65 -14.36
N ILE A 80 3.11 18.12 -13.33
CA ILE A 80 3.13 16.69 -13.05
C ILE A 80 1.71 16.17 -12.81
N ALA A 81 0.92 16.87 -11.98
CA ALA A 81 -0.46 16.50 -11.70
C ALA A 81 -1.31 16.49 -12.98
N LEU A 82 -1.12 17.46 -13.88
CA LEU A 82 -1.82 17.52 -15.16
C LEU A 82 -1.42 16.38 -16.09
N ILE A 83 -0.12 16.09 -16.21
CA ILE A 83 0.39 14.94 -16.98
C ILE A 83 -0.18 13.64 -16.44
N VAL A 84 -0.16 13.46 -15.12
CA VAL A 84 -0.75 12.29 -14.45
C VAL A 84 -2.25 12.22 -14.72
N PHE A 85 -2.98 13.33 -14.61
CA PHE A 85 -4.42 13.37 -14.87
C PHE A 85 -4.78 12.97 -16.31
N LEU A 86 -4.00 13.43 -17.29
CA LEU A 86 -4.19 13.06 -18.71
C LEU A 86 -3.78 11.62 -18.99
N THR A 87 -2.80 11.10 -18.25
CA THR A 87 -2.26 9.75 -18.41
C THR A 87 -3.06 8.72 -17.59
N LYS A 88 -3.86 9.16 -16.60
CA LYS A 88 -4.55 8.29 -15.64
C LYS A 88 -5.52 7.34 -16.35
N ASP A 89 -6.27 7.84 -17.31
CA ASP A 89 -7.33 7.09 -18.00
C ASP A 89 -6.71 6.04 -18.95
N LYS A 90 -5.49 6.27 -19.43
CA LYS A 90 -4.84 5.40 -20.41
C LYS A 90 -3.88 4.37 -19.78
N TYR A 91 -3.16 4.74 -18.71
CA TYR A 91 -2.13 3.90 -18.10
C TYR A 91 -2.39 3.53 -16.64
N ILE A 92 -2.93 4.44 -15.82
CA ILE A 92 -3.10 4.16 -14.39
C ILE A 92 -4.26 3.21 -14.19
N GLU A 93 -5.39 3.45 -14.84
CA GLU A 93 -6.55 2.55 -14.77
C GLU A 93 -6.19 1.16 -15.32
N LYS A 94 -5.57 1.09 -16.50
CA LYS A 94 -5.12 -0.19 -17.08
C LYS A 94 -4.06 -0.92 -16.26
N SER A 95 -3.07 -0.24 -15.68
CA SER A 95 -2.03 -0.92 -14.87
C SER A 95 -2.53 -1.34 -13.51
N ILE A 96 -3.39 -0.54 -12.85
CA ILE A 96 -4.00 -0.92 -11.58
C ILE A 96 -4.96 -2.09 -11.80
N VAL A 97 -5.83 -2.00 -12.81
CA VAL A 97 -6.77 -3.07 -13.17
C VAL A 97 -6.01 -4.33 -13.59
N ASN A 98 -5.01 -4.25 -14.48
CA ASN A 98 -4.20 -5.41 -14.84
C ASN A 98 -3.37 -5.97 -13.68
N GLY A 99 -2.90 -5.11 -12.76
CA GLY A 99 -2.17 -5.53 -11.56
C GLY A 99 -3.06 -6.28 -10.56
N ILE A 100 -4.30 -5.80 -10.37
CA ILE A 100 -5.31 -6.45 -9.55
C ILE A 100 -5.78 -7.75 -10.21
N ILE A 101 -6.12 -7.72 -11.51
CA ILE A 101 -6.49 -8.91 -12.29
C ILE A 101 -5.38 -9.96 -12.20
N LYS A 102 -4.11 -9.61 -12.40
CA LYS A 102 -3.00 -10.57 -12.31
C LYS A 102 -2.83 -11.15 -10.90
N LYS A 103 -3.14 -10.40 -9.84
CA LYS A 103 -3.14 -10.93 -8.46
C LYS A 103 -4.33 -11.83 -8.14
N ILE A 104 -5.48 -11.59 -8.78
CA ILE A 104 -6.70 -12.39 -8.62
C ILE A 104 -6.60 -13.67 -9.47
N PHE A 105 -6.26 -13.56 -10.75
CA PHE A 105 -6.12 -14.69 -11.67
C PHE A 105 -5.00 -15.65 -11.25
N LYS A 106 -3.88 -15.14 -10.73
CA LYS A 106 -2.81 -15.99 -10.17
C LYS A 106 -3.25 -16.86 -8.98
N ARG A 107 -4.47 -16.70 -8.45
CA ARG A 107 -5.06 -17.62 -7.47
C ARG A 107 -5.94 -18.71 -8.09
N GLU A 108 -6.39 -18.57 -9.35
CA GLU A 108 -7.18 -19.59 -10.05
C GLU A 108 -6.31 -20.58 -10.83
N ASP A 109 -5.06 -20.24 -11.15
CA ASP A 109 -4.15 -21.14 -11.90
C ASP A 109 -3.48 -22.23 -11.03
N VAL A 110 -3.90 -22.36 -9.76
CA VAL A 110 -3.44 -23.42 -8.83
C VAL A 110 -4.66 -24.18 -8.30
N GLU A 111 -5.45 -24.74 -9.22
CA GLU A 111 -6.22 -25.97 -9.01
C GLU A 111 -5.89 -26.98 -10.11
#